data_AF-A0A7R7XIU4-F1
#
_entry.id   AF-A0A7R7XIU4-F1
#
_cell.length_a   1.000
_cell.length_b   1.000
_cell.length_c   1.000
_cell.angle_alpha   90.00
_cell.angle_beta   90.00
_cell.angle_gamma   90.00
#
_symmetry.space_group_name_H-M   'P 1'
#
loop_
_entity.id
_entity.type
_entity.pdbx_description
1 polymer ?
#
loop_
_entity_poly.entity_id
_entity_poly.type
_entity_poly.pdbx_seq_one_letter_code
_entity_poly.pdbx_strand_id
1 'polypeptide(L)'
;MCRRELKEGDMPTVTGEIAVMLDVLGYRQGDSRILEAIVLVGPVMEVEEFDFDDGSKSTHFSFKPTGTELVFEDDILKMIMVRTQPGSQDETYGLYPRPAALVDGLSTTASRAEVSAFLGDPEHVGLDFDRYMVNSRYLHFEFDMNGRVTRISALLEPVGMEP
;
A
#
# COMPACT_ATOMS: atom_id res chain seq x y z
N MET A 1 12.69 5.24 -24.76
CA MET A 1 13.26 4.16 -23.93
C MET A 1 12.26 3.03 -23.89
N CYS A 2 12.69 1.80 -24.13
CA CYS A 2 11.82 0.63 -24.22
C CYS A 2 11.15 0.34 -22.86
N ARG A 3 9.81 0.33 -22.82
CA ARG A 3 9.06 -0.41 -21.80
C ARG A 3 9.48 -1.87 -21.93
N ARG A 4 10.13 -2.42 -20.91
CA ARG A 4 10.30 -3.86 -20.80
C ARG A 4 8.96 -4.38 -20.30
N GLU A 5 8.16 -4.96 -21.19
CA GLU A 5 6.99 -5.72 -20.78
C GLU A 5 7.48 -6.91 -19.97
N LEU A 6 7.34 -6.83 -18.64
CA LEU A 6 7.62 -7.96 -17.74
C LEU A 6 6.60 -9.05 -18.08
N LYS A 7 7.08 -10.19 -18.56
CA LYS A 7 6.23 -11.37 -18.76
C LYS A 7 5.75 -11.85 -17.39
N GLU A 8 4.53 -12.37 -17.34
CA GLU A 8 3.82 -12.85 -16.14
C GLU A 8 4.58 -13.90 -15.30
N GLY A 9 5.70 -14.45 -15.82
CA GLY A 9 6.61 -15.37 -15.11
C GLY A 9 7.88 -14.76 -14.51
N ASP A 10 8.15 -13.46 -14.66
CA ASP A 10 9.35 -12.76 -14.14
C ASP A 10 9.01 -11.75 -13.02
N MET A 11 7.73 -11.59 -12.66
CA MET A 11 7.34 -10.64 -11.62
C MET A 11 7.62 -11.20 -10.22
N PRO A 12 8.25 -10.41 -9.33
CA PRO A 12 8.41 -10.81 -7.95
C PRO A 12 7.04 -11.06 -7.31
N THR A 13 6.97 -12.13 -6.53
CA THR A 13 5.78 -12.45 -5.73
C THR A 13 6.12 -12.23 -4.27
N VAL A 14 5.22 -11.54 -3.56
CA VAL A 14 5.31 -11.34 -2.11
C VAL A 14 4.24 -12.17 -1.40
N THR A 15 4.55 -12.61 -0.19
CA THR A 15 3.63 -13.29 0.73
C THR A 15 3.53 -12.54 2.05
N GLY A 16 2.63 -12.97 2.92
CA GLY A 16 2.28 -12.28 4.17
C GLY A 16 0.93 -11.56 4.05
N GLU A 17 0.62 -10.73 5.03
CA GLU A 17 -0.65 -9.99 5.11
C GLU A 17 -0.80 -8.95 4.00
N ILE A 18 0.30 -8.47 3.43
CA ILE A 18 0.29 -7.59 2.25
C ILE A 18 -0.29 -8.28 1.01
N ALA A 19 -0.16 -9.60 0.88
CA ALA A 19 -0.71 -10.33 -0.26
C ALA A 19 -2.26 -10.30 -0.23
N VAL A 20 -2.85 -10.42 0.97
CA VAL A 20 -4.29 -10.25 1.16
C VAL A 20 -4.72 -8.83 0.78
N MET A 21 -3.93 -7.82 1.16
CA MET A 21 -4.20 -6.43 0.78
C MET A 21 -4.14 -6.22 -0.74
N LEU A 22 -3.19 -6.85 -1.44
CA LEU A 22 -3.07 -6.77 -2.90
C LEU A 22 -4.24 -7.47 -3.60
N ASP A 23 -4.69 -8.61 -3.08
CA ASP A 23 -5.75 -9.44 -3.67
C ASP A 23 -7.13 -8.80 -3.62
N VAL A 24 -7.40 -7.92 -2.64
CA VAL A 24 -8.69 -7.25 -2.49
C VAL A 24 -8.83 -5.96 -3.32
N LEU A 25 -7.73 -5.48 -3.91
CA LEU A 25 -7.74 -4.29 -4.76
C LEU A 25 -8.62 -4.49 -6.00
N GLY A 26 -9.39 -3.46 -6.35
CA GLY A 26 -10.29 -3.47 -7.51
C GLY A 26 -11.72 -3.93 -7.20
N TYR A 27 -12.00 -4.38 -5.98
CA TYR A 27 -13.38 -4.66 -5.56
C TYR A 27 -14.14 -3.40 -5.18
N ARG A 28 -15.47 -3.46 -5.37
CA ARG A 28 -16.38 -2.37 -4.99
C ARG A 28 -16.55 -2.32 -3.48
N GLN A 29 -16.77 -1.12 -2.93
CA GLN A 29 -17.19 -0.92 -1.56
C GLN A 29 -18.43 -1.77 -1.25
N GLY A 30 -18.39 -2.47 -0.11
CA GLY A 30 -19.42 -3.44 0.30
C GLY A 30 -19.21 -4.87 -0.20
N ASP A 31 -18.22 -5.12 -1.05
CA ASP A 31 -17.84 -6.49 -1.42
C ASP A 31 -17.25 -7.25 -0.22
N SER A 32 -17.75 -8.45 0.04
CA SER A 32 -17.35 -9.25 1.21
C SER A 32 -15.88 -9.64 1.20
N ARG A 33 -15.22 -9.66 0.04
CA ARG A 33 -13.78 -9.98 -0.06
C ARG A 33 -12.90 -8.94 0.64
N ILE A 34 -13.35 -7.68 0.67
CA ILE A 34 -12.62 -6.60 1.37
C ILE A 34 -12.59 -6.85 2.89
N LEU A 35 -13.55 -7.61 3.43
CA LEU A 35 -13.55 -7.99 4.85
C LEU A 35 -12.29 -8.76 5.25
N GLU A 36 -11.66 -9.48 4.33
CA GLU A 36 -10.41 -10.20 4.60
C GLU A 36 -9.29 -9.24 5.02
N ALA A 37 -9.18 -8.08 4.37
CA ALA A 37 -8.22 -7.04 4.75
C ALA A 37 -8.64 -6.32 6.04
N ILE A 38 -9.93 -6.02 6.21
CA ILE A 38 -10.46 -5.34 7.41
C ILE A 38 -10.22 -6.17 8.68
N VAL A 39 -10.37 -7.50 8.61
CA VAL A 39 -10.09 -8.40 9.75
C VAL A 39 -8.64 -8.29 10.24
N LEU A 40 -7.69 -7.98 9.36
CA LEU A 40 -6.28 -7.85 9.73
C LEU A 40 -6.01 -6.61 10.59
N VAL A 41 -6.76 -5.52 10.36
CA VAL A 41 -6.57 -4.20 10.99
C VAL A 41 -7.56 -3.94 12.13
N GLY A 42 -8.60 -4.75 12.24
CA GLY A 42 -9.54 -4.70 13.34
C GLY A 42 -10.73 -3.77 13.11
N PRO A 43 -11.65 -3.69 14.08
CA PRO A 43 -13.00 -3.15 13.85
C PRO A 43 -13.14 -1.63 14.04
N VAL A 44 -12.10 -0.95 14.54
CA VAL A 44 -12.17 0.49 14.84
C VAL A 44 -11.87 1.27 13.56
N MET A 45 -12.94 1.61 12.85
CA MET A 45 -12.91 2.28 11.55
C MET A 45 -13.63 3.63 11.62
N GLU A 46 -13.00 4.64 11.06
CA GLU A 46 -13.63 5.93 10.74
C GLU A 46 -13.81 6.03 9.23
N VAL A 47 -14.90 6.66 8.77
CA VAL A 47 -15.20 6.81 7.35
C VAL A 47 -15.29 8.29 7.02
N GLU A 48 -14.54 8.72 6.01
CA GLU A 48 -14.58 10.08 5.46
C GLU A 48 -14.88 10.01 3.96
N GLU A 49 -15.76 10.89 3.48
CA GLU A 49 -16.15 10.98 2.08
C GLU A 49 -15.75 12.35 1.52
N PHE A 50 -15.18 12.34 0.32
CA PHE A 50 -14.70 13.52 -0.39
C PHE A 50 -15.33 13.56 -1.78
N ASP A 51 -16.04 14.64 -2.07
CA ASP A 51 -16.53 14.96 -3.42
C ASP A 51 -15.58 15.98 -4.06
N PHE A 52 -15.18 15.74 -5.30
CA PHE A 52 -14.33 16.65 -6.07
C PHE A 52 -15.13 17.38 -7.16
N ASP A 53 -14.63 18.54 -7.60
CA ASP A 53 -15.31 19.42 -8.58
C ASP A 53 -15.50 18.75 -9.96
N ASP A 54 -14.70 17.74 -10.29
CA ASP A 54 -14.81 16.96 -11.53
C ASP A 54 -15.87 15.85 -11.46
N GLY A 55 -16.55 15.73 -10.31
CA GLY A 55 -17.60 14.73 -10.06
C GLY A 55 -17.07 13.38 -9.56
N SER A 56 -15.75 13.22 -9.43
CA SER A 56 -15.16 12.04 -8.80
C SER A 56 -15.41 12.04 -7.30
N LYS A 57 -15.43 10.85 -6.71
CA LYS A 57 -15.63 10.66 -5.27
C LYS A 57 -14.51 9.80 -4.69
N SER A 58 -14.03 10.20 -3.52
CA SER A 58 -13.16 9.35 -2.70
C SER A 58 -13.83 9.01 -1.37
N THR A 59 -13.68 7.76 -0.93
CA THR A 59 -14.09 7.32 0.40
C THR A 59 -12.90 6.70 1.09
N HIS A 60 -12.61 7.15 2.31
CA HIS A 60 -11.46 6.73 3.10
C HIS A 60 -11.96 5.97 4.33
N PHE A 61 -11.54 4.72 4.47
CA PHE A 61 -11.73 3.94 5.69
C PHE A 61 -10.44 3.98 6.50
N SER A 62 -10.46 4.73 7.59
CA SER A 62 -9.30 5.02 8.43
C SER A 62 -9.31 4.15 9.69
N PHE A 63 -8.33 3.27 9.81
CA PHE A 63 -8.07 2.43 10.97
C PHE A 63 -6.91 3.04 11.76
N LYS A 64 -7.17 4.20 12.36
CA LYS A 64 -6.16 5.00 13.07
C LYS A 64 -5.34 4.19 14.07
N PRO A 65 -5.92 3.36 14.97
CA PRO A 65 -5.14 2.60 15.95
C PRO A 65 -4.11 1.64 15.35
N THR A 66 -4.32 1.18 14.11
CA THR A 66 -3.45 0.24 13.40
C THR A 66 -2.70 0.86 12.23
N GLY A 67 -2.70 2.19 12.12
CA GLY A 67 -1.90 2.87 11.10
C GLY A 67 -2.31 2.53 9.67
N THR A 68 -3.55 2.10 9.43
CA THR A 68 -3.97 1.60 8.12
C THR A 68 -5.12 2.42 7.55
N GLU A 69 -5.09 2.64 6.23
CA GLU A 69 -6.14 3.34 5.49
C GLU A 69 -6.47 2.57 4.21
N LEU A 70 -7.76 2.43 3.92
CA LEU A 70 -8.27 1.90 2.65
C LEU A 70 -8.91 3.07 1.90
N VAL A 71 -8.46 3.30 0.67
CA VAL A 71 -8.92 4.42 -0.18
C VAL A 71 -9.68 3.87 -1.37
N PHE A 72 -10.92 4.32 -1.49
CA PHE A 72 -11.83 3.98 -2.57
C PHE A 72 -11.99 5.19 -3.48
N GLU A 73 -11.85 5.00 -4.79
CA GLU A 73 -12.20 6.00 -5.80
C GLU A 73 -13.36 5.46 -6.63
N ASP A 74 -14.45 6.23 -6.74
CA ASP A 74 -15.68 5.83 -7.42
C ASP A 74 -16.19 4.43 -6.98
N ASP A 75 -16.19 4.22 -5.66
CA ASP A 75 -16.46 2.97 -4.93
C ASP A 75 -15.46 1.82 -5.16
N ILE A 76 -14.39 2.00 -5.94
CA ILE A 76 -13.40 0.94 -6.20
C ILE A 76 -12.24 1.06 -5.22
N LEU A 77 -11.90 -0.01 -4.51
CA LEU A 77 -10.72 -0.04 -3.63
C LEU A 77 -9.44 0.09 -4.47
N LYS A 78 -8.82 1.27 -4.44
CA LYS A 78 -7.62 1.60 -5.23
C LYS A 78 -6.34 1.41 -4.45
N MET A 79 -6.37 1.68 -3.15
CA MET A 79 -5.17 1.70 -2.33
C MET A 79 -5.44 1.19 -0.92
N ILE A 80 -4.47 0.45 -0.38
CA ILE A 80 -4.36 0.16 1.05
C ILE A 80 -2.99 0.65 1.51
N MET A 81 -2.97 1.53 2.51
CA MET A 81 -1.76 2.16 3.03
C MET A 81 -1.52 1.73 4.48
N VAL A 82 -0.29 1.33 4.80
CA VAL A 82 0.10 0.85 6.13
C VAL A 82 1.29 1.65 6.64
N ARG A 83 1.15 2.25 7.83
CA ARG A 83 2.25 2.92 8.55
C ARG A 83 3.10 1.90 9.30
N THR A 84 4.40 1.97 9.10
CA THR A 84 5.38 1.05 9.68
C THR A 84 6.26 1.70 10.74
N GLN A 85 6.30 3.03 10.77
CA GLN A 85 7.01 3.83 11.77
C GLN A 85 6.12 4.94 12.33
N PRO A 86 6.39 5.40 13.56
CA PRO A 86 5.78 6.61 14.09
C PRO A 86 6.11 7.76 13.14
N GLY A 87 5.09 8.48 12.69
CA GLY A 87 5.30 9.64 11.83
C GLY A 87 5.18 10.91 12.67
N SER A 88 5.94 11.92 12.30
CA SER A 88 5.96 13.22 12.97
C SER A 88 4.74 14.11 12.67
N GLN A 89 3.91 13.74 11.68
CA GLN A 89 2.84 14.61 11.18
C GLN A 89 1.47 14.32 11.78
N ASP A 90 1.22 13.10 12.26
CA ASP A 90 -0.05 12.74 12.90
C ASP A 90 0.17 11.61 13.91
N GLU A 91 0.16 11.99 15.19
CA GLU A 91 0.30 11.11 16.36
C GLU A 91 -0.97 10.29 16.65
N THR A 92 -2.10 10.59 15.99
CA THR A 92 -3.35 9.87 16.22
C THR A 92 -3.35 8.48 15.61
N TYR A 93 -2.47 8.23 14.65
CA TYR A 93 -2.29 6.92 14.05
C TYR A 93 -1.26 6.09 14.82
N GLY A 94 -1.65 4.86 15.14
CA GLY A 94 -0.75 3.81 15.59
C GLY A 94 0.03 3.17 14.43
N LEU A 95 0.61 2.01 14.73
CA LEU A 95 1.38 1.20 13.78
C LEU A 95 0.63 -0.08 13.44
N TYR A 96 1.00 -0.68 12.32
CA TYR A 96 0.47 -1.99 11.95
C TYR A 96 0.66 -3.01 13.09
N PRO A 97 -0.38 -3.76 13.49
CA PRO A 97 -0.36 -4.56 14.71
C PRO A 97 0.57 -5.77 14.63
N ARG A 98 0.90 -6.24 13.43
CA ARG A 98 1.71 -7.44 13.18
C ARG A 98 2.81 -7.16 12.15
N PRO A 99 3.80 -6.32 12.47
CA PRO A 99 4.80 -5.88 11.49
C PRO A 99 5.57 -7.05 10.87
N ALA A 100 5.94 -8.07 11.66
CA ALA A 100 6.65 -9.25 11.15
C ALA A 100 5.83 -10.15 10.21
N ALA A 101 4.50 -9.99 10.15
CA ALA A 101 3.61 -10.73 9.25
C ALA A 101 3.18 -9.91 8.02
N LEU A 102 3.55 -8.63 7.95
CA LEU A 102 3.09 -7.75 6.87
C LEU A 102 3.66 -8.20 5.52
N VAL A 103 4.98 -8.33 5.43
CA VAL A 103 5.67 -8.87 4.25
C VAL A 103 6.63 -9.96 4.73
N ASP A 104 6.40 -11.20 4.32
CA ASP A 104 7.25 -12.31 4.74
C ASP A 104 8.68 -12.10 4.24
N GLY A 105 9.65 -12.15 5.15
CA GLY A 105 11.07 -12.02 4.82
C GLY A 105 11.58 -10.58 4.65
N LEU A 106 10.71 -9.56 4.83
CA LEU A 106 11.11 -8.15 4.75
C LEU A 106 10.68 -7.39 6.01
N SER A 107 11.63 -6.70 6.66
CA SER A 107 11.33 -5.83 7.79
C SER A 107 10.46 -4.65 7.34
N THR A 108 9.47 -4.27 8.16
CA THR A 108 8.64 -3.08 7.90
C THR A 108 9.41 -1.76 8.04
N THR A 109 10.65 -1.82 8.54
CA THR A 109 11.60 -0.70 8.60
C THR A 109 12.86 -0.98 7.78
N ALA A 110 12.77 -1.88 6.79
CA ALA A 110 13.86 -2.16 5.86
C ALA A 110 14.40 -0.87 5.24
N SER A 111 15.70 -0.87 4.94
CA SER A 111 16.31 0.17 4.12
C SER A 111 15.93 0.00 2.66
N ARG A 112 16.04 1.07 1.88
CA ARG A 112 15.87 1.04 0.42
C ARG A 112 16.67 -0.09 -0.26
N ALA A 113 17.92 -0.29 0.16
CA ALA A 113 18.77 -1.36 -0.36
C ALA A 113 18.28 -2.77 0.00
N GLU A 114 17.72 -2.96 1.21
CA GLU A 114 17.12 -4.24 1.61
C GLU A 114 15.84 -4.53 0.82
N VAL A 115 15.02 -3.50 0.54
CA VAL A 115 13.84 -3.63 -0.34
C VAL A 115 14.24 -4.03 -1.75
N SER A 116 15.22 -3.35 -2.37
CA SER A 116 15.70 -3.70 -3.71
C SER A 116 16.37 -5.07 -3.76
N ALA A 117 17.10 -5.47 -2.70
CA ALA A 117 17.66 -6.81 -2.62
C ALA A 117 16.58 -7.90 -2.54
N PHE A 118 15.42 -7.57 -1.96
CA PHE A 118 14.28 -8.48 -1.83
C PHE A 118 13.41 -8.56 -3.09
N LEU A 119 13.11 -7.42 -3.72
CA LEU A 119 12.17 -7.32 -4.84
C LEU A 119 12.83 -7.20 -6.22
N GLY A 120 14.15 -6.96 -6.27
CA GLY A 120 14.86 -6.65 -7.51
C GLY A 120 14.78 -5.16 -7.87
N ASP A 121 14.75 -4.87 -9.17
CA ASP A 121 14.72 -3.49 -9.66
C ASP A 121 13.29 -2.91 -9.54
N PRO A 122 13.13 -1.69 -8.98
CA PRO A 122 11.84 -1.01 -8.95
C PRO A 122 11.34 -0.66 -10.35
N GLU A 123 10.01 -0.68 -10.52
CA GLU A 123 9.33 -0.15 -11.71
C GLU A 123 9.49 1.36 -11.81
N HIS A 124 9.47 2.04 -10.66
CA HIS A 124 9.68 3.48 -10.58
C HIS A 124 10.46 3.88 -9.33
N VAL A 125 11.36 4.85 -9.49
CA VAL A 125 12.25 5.37 -8.45
C VAL A 125 11.91 6.84 -8.23
N GLY A 126 11.33 7.14 -7.07
CA GLY A 126 11.09 8.50 -6.59
C GLY A 126 12.25 9.04 -5.74
N LEU A 127 12.09 10.28 -5.26
CA LEU A 127 13.07 10.91 -4.37
C LEU A 127 13.17 10.16 -3.04
N ASP A 128 12.02 9.94 -2.41
CA ASP A 128 11.81 9.35 -1.09
C ASP A 128 10.95 8.08 -1.15
N PHE A 129 10.71 7.54 -2.34
CA PHE A 129 9.94 6.32 -2.53
C PHE A 129 10.45 5.45 -3.66
N ASP A 130 10.06 4.18 -3.62
CA ASP A 130 10.19 3.23 -4.74
C ASP A 130 8.87 2.50 -4.97
N ARG A 131 8.56 2.20 -6.23
CA ARG A 131 7.41 1.40 -6.62
C ARG A 131 7.84 0.15 -7.36
N TYR A 132 7.25 -0.97 -7.01
CA TYR A 132 7.53 -2.30 -7.56
C TYR A 132 6.24 -2.91 -8.10
N MET A 133 6.34 -3.62 -9.22
CA MET A 133 5.25 -4.47 -9.70
C MET A 133 5.39 -5.84 -9.04
N VAL A 134 4.41 -6.23 -8.22
CA VAL A 134 4.37 -7.52 -7.52
C VAL A 134 2.97 -8.11 -7.59
N ASN A 135 2.83 -9.44 -7.68
CA ASN A 135 1.52 -10.11 -7.69
C ASN A 135 0.51 -9.48 -8.69
N SER A 136 0.97 -9.00 -9.86
CA SER A 136 0.15 -8.29 -10.86
C SER A 136 -0.53 -7.01 -10.34
N ARG A 137 0.06 -6.37 -9.33
CA ARG A 137 -0.33 -5.14 -8.63
C ARG A 137 0.93 -4.33 -8.30
N TYR A 138 0.78 -3.24 -7.57
CA TYR A 138 1.91 -2.40 -7.20
C TYR A 138 2.11 -2.36 -5.68
N LEU A 139 3.37 -2.45 -5.26
CA LEU A 139 3.79 -2.03 -3.93
C LEU A 139 4.63 -0.78 -4.01
N HIS A 140 4.28 0.18 -3.17
CA HIS A 140 4.94 1.45 -3.01
C HIS A 140 5.54 1.53 -1.61
N PHE A 141 6.83 1.85 -1.51
CA PHE A 141 7.56 1.98 -0.26
C PHE A 141 8.03 3.43 -0.12
N GLU A 142 7.57 4.12 0.91
CA GLU A 142 8.08 5.45 1.28
C GLU A 142 9.16 5.31 2.35
N PHE A 143 10.19 6.15 2.27
CA PHE A 143 11.35 6.13 3.14
C PHE A 143 11.51 7.44 3.91
N ASP A 144 11.97 7.36 5.15
CA ASP A 144 12.40 8.54 5.90
C ASP A 144 13.75 9.10 5.41
N MET A 145 14.19 10.20 6.04
CA MET A 145 15.50 10.82 5.78
C MET A 145 16.68 9.89 6.08
N ASN A 146 16.49 8.82 6.86
CA ASN A 146 17.50 7.79 7.14
C ASN A 146 17.40 6.61 6.16
N GLY A 147 16.52 6.69 5.16
CA GLY A 147 16.30 5.65 4.15
C GLY A 147 15.55 4.43 4.66
N ARG A 148 14.79 4.54 5.76
CA ARG A 148 14.02 3.44 6.37
C ARG A 148 12.56 3.52 5.95
N VAL A 149 11.95 2.39 5.61
CA VAL A 149 10.53 2.30 5.25
C VAL A 149 9.68 2.88 6.37
N THR A 150 8.85 3.87 6.07
CA THR A 150 7.88 4.48 6.99
C THR A 150 6.45 4.10 6.67
N ARG A 151 6.22 3.71 5.41
CA ARG A 151 4.91 3.38 4.88
C ARG A 151 5.03 2.42 3.71
N ILE A 152 4.09 1.49 3.63
CA ILE A 152 3.94 0.55 2.53
C ILE A 152 2.51 0.71 2.00
N SER A 153 2.37 0.92 0.70
CA SER A 153 1.06 1.03 0.05
C SER A 153 0.90 -0.04 -1.04
N ALA A 154 -0.18 -0.82 -0.95
CA ALA A 154 -0.65 -1.68 -2.02
C ALA A 154 -1.58 -0.88 -2.94
N LEU A 155 -1.31 -0.88 -4.24
CA LEU A 155 -2.02 -0.06 -5.23
C LEU A 155 -2.55 -0.91 -6.39
N LEU A 156 -3.79 -0.63 -6.80
CA LEU A 156 -4.42 -1.28 -7.95
C LEU A 156 -3.73 -0.85 -9.26
N GLU A 157 -3.42 0.43 -9.33
CA GLU A 157 -2.84 1.13 -10.48
C GLU A 157 -1.62 1.94 -10.01
N PRO A 158 -0.69 2.28 -10.91
CA PRO A 158 0.45 3.12 -10.55
C PRO A 158 -0.07 4.53 -10.23
N VAL A 159 -0.17 4.87 -8.95
CA VAL A 159 -0.52 6.23 -8.53
C VAL A 159 0.62 7.17 -8.91
N GLY A 160 0.30 8.26 -9.62
CA GLY A 160 1.28 9.25 -10.11
C GLY A 160 1.68 9.06 -11.57
N MET A 161 0.84 9.53 -12.48
CA MET A 161 1.28 10.34 -13.62
C MET A 161 0.29 11.49 -13.77
N GLU A 162 0.48 12.56 -13.01
CA GLU A 162 0.16 13.86 -13.59
C GLU A 162 1.29 14.18 -14.59
N PRO A 163 0.97 14.49 -15.86
CA PRO A 163 1.95 14.91 -16.86
C PRO A 163 2.60 16.26 -16.54
#